data_AF-A0A0D9WUN8-F1
#
_entry.id   AF-A0A0D9WUN8-F1
#
_cell.length_a   1.000
_cell.length_b   1.000
_cell.length_c   1.000
_cell.angle_alpha   90.00
_cell.angle_beta   90.00
_cell.angle_gamma   90.00
#
_symmetry.space_group_name_H-M   'P 1'
#
loop_
_entity.id
_entity.type
_entity.pdbx_description
1 polymer ?
#
loop_
_entity_poly.entity_id
_entity_poly.type
_entity_poly.pdbx_seq_one_letter_code
_entity_poly.pdbx_strand_id
1 'polypeptide(L)'
;MVAWYGFPEINRALFDFFSNKSFNRFVEEIDRNQRTKQQPIPSMDGMVGLLKVQVVRGINLAYRDARGSDPYVVLRLGKQKLKTSVKKRSVNPIWHEELTLSITSPTAPIKLGVFDKDTFSRDDPMGDAEIDLGP
;
A
#
# COMPACT_ATOMS: atom_id res chain seq x y z
N MET A 1 -7.42 -30.80 -18.97
CA MET A 1 -7.56 -29.83 -20.08
C MET A 1 -8.76 -28.97 -19.74
N VAL A 2 -8.55 -27.78 -19.19
CA VAL A 2 -9.63 -26.86 -18.83
C VAL A 2 -9.28 -25.52 -19.46
N ALA A 3 -10.02 -25.17 -20.50
CA ALA A 3 -9.89 -23.90 -21.20
C ALA A 3 -10.59 -22.82 -20.38
N TRP A 4 -9.87 -21.74 -20.08
CA TRP A 4 -10.48 -20.48 -19.66
C TRP A 4 -10.75 -19.65 -20.90
N TYR A 5 -12.03 -19.42 -21.19
CA TYR A 5 -12.50 -18.41 -22.11
C TYR A 5 -12.46 -17.05 -21.42
N GLY A 6 -11.91 -16.05 -22.10
CA GLY A 6 -12.18 -14.64 -21.81
C GLY A 6 -10.94 -13.79 -21.63
N PHE A 7 -10.28 -13.46 -22.74
CA PHE A 7 -9.70 -12.13 -23.02
C PHE A 7 -9.32 -12.12 -24.51
N PRO A 8 -10.20 -11.67 -25.44
CA PRO A 8 -9.74 -11.29 -26.75
C PRO A 8 -8.97 -9.96 -26.60
N GLU A 9 -7.74 -9.94 -27.09
CA GLU A 9 -7.03 -8.73 -27.55
C GLU A 9 -6.28 -7.85 -26.53
N ILE A 10 -5.74 -8.40 -25.44
CA ILE A 10 -4.54 -7.80 -24.82
C ILE A 10 -3.32 -8.56 -25.35
N ASN A 11 -2.62 -7.95 -26.30
CA ASN A 11 -1.42 -8.49 -26.95
C ASN A 11 -0.47 -9.12 -25.93
N ARG A 12 -0.04 -10.37 -26.16
CA ARG A 12 1.03 -11.03 -25.38
C ARG A 12 2.29 -10.16 -25.26
N ALA A 13 2.54 -9.28 -26.23
CA ALA A 13 3.64 -8.31 -26.21
C ALA A 13 3.51 -7.26 -25.09
N LEU A 14 2.30 -6.84 -24.70
CA LEU A 14 2.09 -5.95 -23.54
C LEU A 14 2.35 -6.68 -22.23
N PHE A 15 1.96 -7.96 -22.14
CA PHE A 15 2.23 -8.78 -20.96
C PHE A 15 3.74 -9.01 -20.76
N ASP A 16 4.47 -9.26 -21.84
CA ASP A 16 5.93 -9.43 -21.78
C ASP A 16 6.67 -8.12 -21.48
N PHE A 17 6.17 -6.97 -21.95
CA PHE A 17 6.74 -5.65 -21.66
C PHE A 17 6.65 -5.27 -20.16
N PHE A 18 5.58 -5.67 -19.48
CA PHE A 18 5.34 -5.38 -18.06
C PHE A 18 5.80 -6.49 -17.09
N SER A 19 6.43 -7.56 -17.59
CA SER A 19 6.92 -8.71 -16.80
C SER A 19 8.14 -8.36 -15.94
N ASN A 20 7.98 -7.44 -14.99
CA ASN A 20 8.90 -7.28 -13.88
C ASN A 20 8.52 -8.31 -12.81
N LYS A 21 9.52 -9.01 -12.26
CA LYS A 21 9.36 -9.91 -11.10
C LYS A 21 8.57 -9.28 -9.95
N SER A 22 8.68 -7.97 -9.77
CA SER A 22 7.93 -7.18 -8.78
C SER A 22 6.44 -7.07 -9.11
N PHE A 23 6.10 -6.90 -10.39
CA PHE A 23 4.72 -6.85 -10.86
C PHE A 23 4.06 -8.22 -10.74
N ASN A 24 4.73 -9.29 -11.17
CA ASN A 24 4.21 -10.66 -11.07
C ASN A 24 3.97 -11.04 -9.60
N ARG A 25 4.89 -10.72 -8.70
CA ARG A 25 4.71 -10.93 -7.25
C ARG A 25 3.53 -10.14 -6.69
N PHE A 26 3.33 -8.91 -7.15
CA PHE A 26 2.21 -8.07 -6.74
C PHE A 26 0.87 -8.64 -7.20
N VAL A 27 0.78 -9.09 -8.45
CA VAL A 27 -0.42 -9.75 -8.99
C VAL A 27 -0.72 -11.04 -8.21
N GLU A 28 0.30 -11.86 -7.92
CA GLU A 28 0.15 -13.06 -7.08
C GLU A 28 -0.32 -12.72 -5.65
N GLU A 29 0.11 -11.60 -5.09
CA GLU A 29 -0.29 -11.17 -3.74
C GLU A 29 -1.71 -10.62 -3.70
N ILE A 30 -2.16 -9.91 -4.74
CA ILE A 30 -3.56 -9.53 -4.92
C ILE A 30 -4.42 -10.80 -4.99
N ASP A 31 -4.05 -11.77 -5.83
CA ASP A 31 -4.81 -13.01 -6.00
C ASP A 31 -4.90 -13.81 -4.69
N ARG A 32 -3.77 -13.98 -3.98
CA ARG A 32 -3.75 -14.63 -2.66
C ARG A 32 -4.67 -13.96 -1.65
N ASN A 33 -4.67 -12.62 -1.57
CA ASN A 33 -5.51 -11.89 -0.63
C ASN A 33 -7.00 -11.96 -0.99
N GLN A 34 -7.34 -12.04 -2.28
CA GLN A 34 -8.74 -12.13 -2.73
C GLN A 34 -9.32 -13.54 -2.65
N ARG A 35 -8.50 -14.58 -2.67
CA ARG A 35 -8.98 -15.95 -2.42
C ARG A 35 -9.61 -16.15 -1.04
N THR A 36 -9.30 -15.27 -0.07
CA THR A 36 -9.91 -15.28 1.27
C THR A 36 -11.23 -14.52 1.40
N LYS A 37 -11.66 -13.79 0.36
CA LYS A 37 -12.97 -13.10 0.29
C LYS A 37 -13.49 -13.18 -1.14
N GLN A 38 -14.58 -13.90 -1.39
CA GLN A 38 -15.22 -14.05 -2.71
C GLN A 38 -15.66 -12.70 -3.33
N GLN A 39 -14.72 -11.89 -3.76
CA GLN A 39 -14.94 -10.66 -4.51
C GLN A 39 -14.30 -10.83 -5.89
N PRO A 40 -14.95 -10.33 -6.96
CA PRO A 40 -14.37 -10.33 -8.30
C PRO A 40 -12.98 -9.71 -8.24
N ILE A 41 -12.02 -10.28 -8.98
CA ILE A 41 -10.74 -9.63 -9.26
C ILE A 41 -11.11 -8.22 -9.74
N PRO A 42 -10.70 -7.14 -9.04
CA PRO A 42 -10.98 -5.80 -9.48
C PRO A 42 -10.44 -5.74 -10.89
N SER A 43 -11.36 -5.58 -11.83
CA SER A 43 -11.04 -5.44 -13.24
C SER A 43 -9.91 -4.43 -13.32
N MET A 44 -8.78 -4.83 -13.89
CA MET A 44 -7.60 -3.97 -14.09
C MET A 44 -7.91 -2.78 -15.03
N ASP A 45 -9.16 -2.63 -15.46
CA ASP A 45 -9.70 -1.47 -16.15
C ASP A 45 -9.41 -0.20 -15.34
N GLY A 46 -8.55 0.64 -15.91
CA GLY A 46 -8.19 1.94 -15.34
C GLY A 46 -6.94 1.94 -14.46
N MET A 47 -6.19 0.84 -14.31
CA MET A 47 -4.85 0.92 -13.69
C MET A 47 -3.87 1.62 -14.64
N VAL A 48 -3.36 2.77 -14.21
CA VAL A 48 -2.39 3.59 -14.96
C VAL A 48 -0.95 3.18 -14.63
N GLY A 49 -0.67 2.70 -13.41
CA GLY A 49 0.68 2.29 -13.02
C GLY A 49 0.79 1.78 -11.60
N LEU A 50 2.02 1.56 -11.14
CA LEU A 50 2.34 1.18 -9.75
C LEU A 50 3.18 2.27 -9.07
N LEU A 51 2.76 2.68 -7.88
CA LEU A 51 3.51 3.57 -7.01
C LEU A 51 4.18 2.76 -5.89
N LYS A 52 5.50 2.73 -5.91
CA LYS A 52 6.32 2.11 -4.87
C LYS A 52 6.76 3.18 -3.86
N VAL A 53 6.37 3.02 -2.61
CA VAL A 53 6.73 3.93 -1.52
C VAL A 53 7.60 3.19 -0.52
N GLN A 54 8.82 3.70 -0.30
CA GLN A 54 9.72 3.19 0.72
C GLN A 54 9.60 4.01 2.00
N VAL A 55 9.00 3.42 3.03
CA VAL A 55 8.91 4.02 4.36
C VAL A 55 10.18 3.69 5.13
N VAL A 56 11.09 4.66 5.22
CA VAL A 56 12.43 4.46 5.82
C VAL A 56 12.38 4.56 7.34
N ARG A 57 12.12 5.77 7.87
CA ARG A 57 12.15 6.06 9.31
C ARG A 57 11.28 7.26 9.68
N GLY A 58 10.88 7.32 10.94
CA GLY A 58 10.33 8.51 11.60
C GLY A 58 11.41 9.17 12.45
N ILE A 59 11.36 10.49 12.60
CA ILE A 59 12.32 11.26 13.40
C ILE A 59 11.52 12.13 14.37
N ASN A 60 11.82 12.04 15.66
CA ASN A 60 11.22 12.84 16.72
C ASN A 60 9.68 12.85 16.68
N LEU A 61 9.06 11.68 16.57
CA LEU A 61 7.61 11.55 16.63
C LEU A 61 7.10 11.94 18.04
N ALA A 62 5.85 12.38 18.10
CA ALA A 62 5.21 12.77 19.37
C ALA A 62 5.20 11.59 20.36
N TYR A 63 5.42 11.86 21.64
CA TYR A 63 5.12 10.88 22.70
C TYR A 63 3.61 10.85 22.94
N ARG A 64 2.98 9.68 22.83
CA ARG A 64 1.58 9.49 23.27
C ARG A 64 1.44 8.59 24.49
N ASP A 65 2.40 7.70 24.75
CA ASP A 65 2.49 6.93 25.99
C ASP A 65 3.63 7.38 26.91
N ALA A 66 3.49 7.08 28.21
CA ALA A 66 4.48 7.37 29.25
C ALA A 66 5.87 6.75 29.00
N ARG A 67 5.98 5.74 28.12
CA ARG A 67 7.24 5.05 27.80
C ARG A 67 7.64 5.13 26.33
N GLY A 68 6.99 5.98 25.53
CA GLY A 68 7.25 6.10 24.09
C GLY A 68 5.97 6.15 23.28
N SER A 69 6.07 5.68 22.05
CA SER A 69 4.94 5.42 21.17
C SER A 69 5.22 4.14 20.40
N ASP A 70 4.19 3.48 19.94
CA ASP A 70 4.19 2.32 19.06
C ASP A 70 3.81 2.74 17.61
N PRO A 71 4.61 3.56 16.91
CA PRO A 71 4.21 4.15 15.64
C PRO A 71 4.13 3.16 14.48
N TYR A 72 3.19 3.44 13.58
CA TYR A 72 3.11 2.85 12.24
C TYR A 72 2.60 3.87 11.23
N VAL A 73 2.91 3.64 9.94
CA VAL A 73 2.50 4.51 8.84
C VAL A 73 1.37 3.86 8.06
N VAL A 74 0.39 4.66 7.66
CA VAL A 74 -0.71 4.29 6.78
C VAL A 74 -0.61 5.09 5.50
N LEU A 75 -0.55 4.42 4.37
CA LEU A 75 -0.67 5.03 3.04
C LEU A 75 -2.07 4.80 2.50
N ARG A 76 -2.65 5.86 1.92
CA ARG A 76 -3.96 5.81 1.25
C ARG A 76 -3.86 6.42 -0.14
N LEU A 77 -4.40 5.71 -1.12
CA LEU A 77 -4.56 6.19 -2.49
C LEU A 77 -5.93 5.73 -3.00
N GLY A 78 -6.87 6.67 -3.12
CA GLY A 78 -8.27 6.35 -3.41
C GLY A 78 -8.86 5.38 -2.38
N LYS A 79 -9.25 4.17 -2.84
CA LYS A 79 -9.81 3.11 -1.98
C LYS A 79 -8.74 2.18 -1.38
N GLN A 80 -7.49 2.28 -1.82
CA GLN A 80 -6.42 1.42 -1.32
C GLN A 80 -5.87 1.98 -0.01
N LYS A 81 -5.59 1.07 0.93
CA LYS A 81 -5.01 1.39 2.23
C LYS A 81 -3.96 0.33 2.57
N LEU A 82 -2.70 0.74 2.68
CA LEU A 82 -1.59 -0.09 3.12
C LEU A 82 -1.00 0.47 4.40
N LYS A 83 -0.35 -0.38 5.19
CA LYS A 83 0.27 0.01 6.46
C LYS A 83 1.60 -0.70 6.66
N THR A 84 2.51 -0.05 7.38
CA THR A 84 3.75 -0.68 7.83
C THR A 84 3.52 -1.56 9.05
N SER A 85 4.56 -2.30 9.47
CA SER A 85 4.63 -2.85 10.80
C SER A 85 4.64 -1.75 11.88
N VAL A 86 4.21 -2.14 13.08
CA VAL A 86 4.24 -1.30 14.27
C VAL A 86 5.62 -1.43 14.91
N LYS A 87 6.28 -0.31 15.23
CA LYS A 87 7.55 -0.31 15.96
C LYS A 87 7.29 0.09 17.40
N LYS A 88 7.51 -0.83 18.33
CA LYS A 88 7.15 -0.59 19.74
C LYS A 88 8.10 0.37 20.44
N ARG A 89 7.54 1.25 21.27
CA ARG A 89 8.22 2.15 22.22
C ARG A 89 9.37 2.94 21.58
N SER A 90 9.14 3.52 20.42
CA SER A 90 10.14 4.31 19.70
C SER A 90 9.52 5.55 19.06
N VAL A 91 10.05 6.72 19.43
CA VAL A 91 9.77 8.00 18.74
C VAL A 91 10.69 8.25 17.55
N ASN A 92 11.66 7.35 17.31
CA ASN A 92 12.54 7.34 16.13
C ASN A 92 12.48 5.96 15.45
N PRO A 93 11.29 5.53 14.98
CA PRO A 93 11.12 4.20 14.42
C PRO A 93 11.86 4.07 13.08
N ILE A 94 12.44 2.88 12.84
CA ILE A 94 13.03 2.50 11.57
C ILE A 94 12.19 1.35 11.01
N TRP A 95 11.54 1.58 9.86
CA TRP A 95 10.71 0.58 9.19
C TRP A 95 11.47 -0.13 8.08
N HIS A 96 12.08 0.61 7.15
CA HIS A 96 12.64 0.08 5.91
C HIS A 96 11.64 -0.84 5.16
N GLU A 97 10.39 -0.42 5.10
CA GLU A 97 9.31 -1.20 4.47
C GLU A 97 8.92 -0.59 3.12
N GLU A 98 8.64 -1.46 2.17
CA GLU A 98 8.17 -1.09 0.84
C GLU A 98 6.68 -1.38 0.74
N LEU A 99 5.89 -0.35 0.42
CA LEU A 99 4.46 -0.46 0.18
C LEU A 99 4.18 -0.09 -1.28
N THR A 100 3.49 -0.97 -2.01
CA THR A 100 3.19 -0.77 -3.43
C THR A 100 1.69 -0.59 -3.64
N LEU A 101 1.29 0.56 -4.18
CA LEU A 101 -0.09 0.93 -4.48
C LEU A 101 -0.31 0.95 -5.99
N SER A 102 -1.49 0.54 -6.46
CA SER A 102 -1.88 0.70 -7.85
C SER A 102 -2.42 2.11 -8.09
N ILE A 103 -1.88 2.83 -9.08
CA ILE A 103 -2.43 4.12 -9.50
C ILE A 103 -3.59 3.85 -10.44
N THR A 104 -4.81 4.19 -10.04
CA THR A 104 -6.00 4.13 -10.91
C THR A 104 -6.43 5.51 -11.41
N SER A 105 -6.00 6.57 -10.74
CA SER A 105 -6.26 7.97 -11.12
C SER A 105 -4.98 8.76 -10.87
N PRO A 106 -4.34 9.31 -11.91
CA PRO A 106 -3.06 10.02 -11.78
C PRO A 106 -3.17 11.31 -10.97
N THR A 107 -4.37 11.88 -10.89
CA THR A 107 -4.66 13.12 -10.16
C THR A 107 -4.98 12.88 -8.70
N ALA A 108 -5.13 11.62 -8.26
CA ALA A 108 -5.43 11.32 -6.87
C ALA A 108 -4.16 11.45 -6.02
N PRO A 109 -4.15 12.30 -4.99
CA PRO A 109 -3.02 12.44 -4.09
C PRO A 109 -2.83 11.20 -3.23
N ILE A 110 -1.58 10.90 -2.88
CA ILE A 110 -1.27 9.92 -1.85
C ILE A 110 -1.31 10.60 -0.48
N LYS A 111 -2.11 10.04 0.43
CA LYS A 111 -2.18 10.49 1.81
C LYS A 111 -1.39 9.54 2.70
N LEU A 112 -0.51 10.11 3.51
CA LEU A 112 0.27 9.43 4.53
C LEU A 112 -0.22 9.87 5.90
N GLY A 113 -0.49 8.92 6.79
CA GLY A 113 -0.77 9.21 8.20
C GLY A 113 0.12 8.37 9.10
N VAL A 114 0.63 8.97 10.16
CA VAL A 114 1.37 8.29 11.22
C VAL A 114 0.44 8.12 12.42
N PHE A 115 0.41 6.93 13.00
CA PHE A 115 -0.47 6.59 14.10
C PHE A 115 0.30 5.85 15.19
N ASP A 116 -0.08 6.08 16.43
CA ASP A 116 0.36 5.31 17.58
C ASP A 116 -0.58 4.12 17.80
N LYS A 117 -0.02 2.92 17.98
CA LYS A 117 -0.77 1.69 18.15
C LYS A 117 -1.13 1.49 19.62
N ASP A 118 -2.39 1.68 19.95
CA ASP A 118 -2.90 1.36 21.28
C ASP A 118 -3.53 -0.04 21.33
N THR A 119 -3.33 -0.73 22.46
CA THR A 119 -3.90 -2.08 22.67
C THR A 119 -5.33 -2.03 23.20
N PHE A 120 -5.68 -1.01 23.98
CA PHE A 120 -6.97 -0.92 24.69
C PHE A 120 -7.81 0.31 24.31
N SER A 121 -7.30 1.17 23.43
CA SER A 121 -7.94 2.40 22.95
C SER A 121 -7.88 2.48 21.42
N ARG A 122 -8.46 3.54 20.85
CA ARG A 122 -8.29 3.87 19.43
C ARG A 122 -6.87 4.37 19.21
N ASP A 123 -6.25 3.91 18.14
CA ASP A 123 -4.94 4.37 17.69
C ASP A 123 -4.89 5.90 17.52
N ASP A 124 -3.84 6.50 18.07
CA ASP A 124 -3.70 7.95 18.25
C ASP A 124 -3.01 8.60 17.03
N PRO A 125 -3.57 9.64 16.40
CA PRO A 125 -2.95 10.24 15.22
C PRO A 125 -1.72 11.06 15.61
N MET A 126 -0.57 10.80 14.97
CA MET A 126 0.72 11.45 15.25
C MET A 126 1.14 12.47 14.18
N GLY A 127 0.37 12.58 13.10
CA GLY A 127 0.60 13.52 12.01
C GLY A 127 0.19 12.93 10.66
N ASP A 128 0.00 13.79 9.69
CA ASP A 128 -0.35 13.42 8.33
C ASP A 128 0.37 14.29 7.30
N ALA A 129 0.49 13.76 6.09
CA ALA A 129 1.05 14.42 4.94
C ALA A 129 0.31 14.00 3.68
N GLU A 130 0.28 14.87 2.68
CA GLU A 130 -0.32 14.61 1.38
C GLU A 130 0.70 14.95 0.31
N ILE A 131 0.81 14.09 -0.70
CA ILE A 131 1.72 14.28 -1.84
C ILE A 131 0.89 14.16 -3.11
N ASP A 132 0.89 15.22 -3.89
CA ASP A 132 0.29 15.22 -5.23
C ASP A 132 1.18 14.44 -6.19
N LEU A 133 0.55 13.59 -7.01
CA LEU A 133 1.22 12.80 -8.06
C LEU A 133 1.17 13.49 -9.43
N GLY A 134 0.67 14.72 -9.48
CA GLY A 134 0.58 15.53 -10.69
C GLY A 134 1.97 15.98 -11.20
N PRO A 135 2.12 16.21 -12.51
CA PRO A 135 3.34 16.73 -13.12
C PRO A 135 3.59 18.22 -12.80
#